data_AF-A0A7W1EUM4-F1
#
_entry.id   AF-A0A7W1EUM4-F1
#
_cell.length_a   1.000
_cell.length_b   1.000
_cell.length_c   1.000
_cell.angle_alpha   90.00
_cell.angle_beta   90.00
_cell.angle_gamma   90.00
#
_symmetry.space_group_name_H-M   'P 1'
#
loop_
_entity.id
_entity.type
_entity.pdbx_description
1 polymer ?
#
loop_
_entity_poly.entity_id
_entity_poly.type
_entity_poly.pdbx_seq_one_letter_code
_entity_poly.pdbx_strand_id
1 'polypeptide(L)'
;MKKNYFKTFFVVSALLFTKANVNAQTWSTVGTGMSGDVNATVVHNGELYAGGTFTTAGGNAASHIAKWNGTSWSAIGSGISGACVYALAVYNNELYAGGSFSLAGGNAAANIAKWNGTAWMPLTNGTNGDVYVMAVYNNELYVGGNYTTAGGNAHSNISKWNGSAWSAVGAGNANNSVVSLLVHNNELYVGGGFSTIGATGAASIAKWNGTAWAALGSGTTGGSGGVLSMAVYGGDLHVGGNFTTAGGNPASRVAKWNGSAWSALGAGLSGLAGSYALTTYNGELYTAGLFTTAGGNPASRVARWNGSTWSTLTSGVDSYGWSLCVYNSDLYIGGNFTTAGGNSANYIAKWNTPASGLHDYSVNNDLTIFPDPATTDITIRLKEYSPSKLQVINSKGQVCLELKIDSENTNLDISPLSQGMYFVKITNERTTIVKKIIKH
;
A
#
# COMPACT_ATOMS: atom_id res chain seq x y z
N MET A 1 -61.87 22.56 -52.19
CA MET A 1 -60.55 22.04 -52.57
C MET A 1 -59.50 22.58 -51.60
N LYS A 2 -59.07 21.78 -50.62
CA LYS A 2 -57.96 22.12 -49.70
C LYS A 2 -56.94 20.97 -49.75
N LYS A 3 -55.70 21.30 -50.12
CA LYS A 3 -54.55 20.38 -50.19
C LYS A 3 -54.11 20.02 -48.77
N ASN A 4 -54.08 18.74 -48.43
CA ASN A 4 -53.41 18.23 -47.23
C ASN A 4 -51.93 18.06 -47.53
N TYR A 5 -51.07 18.79 -46.82
CA TYR A 5 -49.61 18.62 -46.84
C TYR A 5 -49.22 17.52 -45.87
N PHE A 6 -48.59 16.45 -46.37
CA PHE A 6 -47.84 15.49 -45.56
C PHE A 6 -46.58 16.18 -45.02
N LYS A 7 -46.44 16.27 -43.69
CA LYS A 7 -45.15 16.61 -43.05
C LYS A 7 -44.51 15.31 -42.57
N THR A 8 -43.50 14.85 -43.28
CA THR A 8 -42.62 13.76 -42.83
C THR A 8 -41.70 14.29 -41.73
N PHE A 9 -41.85 13.80 -40.50
CA PHE A 9 -40.88 14.04 -39.42
C PHE A 9 -39.77 12.99 -39.51
N PHE A 10 -38.54 13.43 -39.79
CA PHE A 10 -37.34 12.62 -39.56
C PHE A 10 -36.95 12.74 -38.09
N VAL A 11 -37.01 11.63 -37.35
CA VAL A 11 -36.37 11.53 -36.03
C VAL A 11 -34.90 11.17 -36.29
N VAL A 12 -34.02 12.16 -36.18
CA VAL A 12 -32.58 11.91 -36.13
C VAL A 12 -32.25 11.54 -34.69
N SER A 13 -32.01 10.26 -34.40
CA SER A 13 -31.41 9.87 -33.12
C SER A 13 -29.92 10.21 -33.19
N ALA A 14 -29.50 11.21 -32.44
CA ALA A 14 -28.09 11.44 -32.18
C ALA A 14 -27.66 10.43 -31.11
N LEU A 15 -27.02 9.32 -31.52
CA LEU A 15 -26.23 8.50 -30.59
C LEU A 15 -25.03 9.34 -30.14
N LEU A 16 -25.15 10.00 -29.00
CA LEU A 16 -24.02 10.51 -28.25
C LEU A 16 -23.23 9.32 -27.70
N PHE A 17 -22.20 8.89 -28.43
CA PHE A 17 -21.15 8.07 -27.86
C PHE A 17 -20.29 8.95 -26.96
N THR A 18 -20.63 9.02 -25.68
CA THR A 18 -19.66 9.45 -24.68
C THR A 18 -18.57 8.38 -24.64
N LYS A 19 -17.34 8.74 -25.01
CA LYS A 19 -16.17 7.92 -24.69
C LYS A 19 -16.04 7.90 -23.17
N ALA A 20 -16.66 6.92 -22.52
CA ALA A 20 -16.28 6.54 -21.18
C ALA A 20 -14.88 5.94 -21.29
N ASN A 21 -13.86 6.72 -20.91
CA ASN A 21 -12.57 6.15 -20.56
C ASN A 21 -12.80 5.38 -19.26
N VAL A 22 -13.22 4.12 -19.37
CA VAL A 22 -13.23 3.18 -18.25
C VAL A 22 -11.78 2.76 -18.02
N ASN A 23 -11.01 3.61 -17.34
CA ASN A 23 -9.88 3.12 -16.59
C ASN A 23 -10.49 2.34 -15.42
N ALA A 24 -10.68 1.03 -15.57
CA ALA A 24 -11.20 0.17 -14.52
C ALA A 24 -10.13 -0.02 -13.44
N GLN A 25 -9.76 1.05 -12.75
CA GLN A 25 -9.18 0.95 -11.42
C GLN A 25 -10.32 0.54 -10.50
N THR A 26 -10.43 -0.76 -10.27
CA THR A 26 -11.52 -1.33 -9.48
C THR A 26 -10.98 -2.16 -8.35
N TRP A 27 -11.71 -2.10 -7.23
CA TRP A 27 -11.58 -3.06 -6.16
C TRP A 27 -12.07 -4.43 -6.63
N SER A 28 -11.36 -5.48 -6.23
CA SER A 28 -11.77 -6.87 -6.42
C SER A 28 -11.67 -7.64 -5.11
N THR A 29 -12.47 -8.69 -5.03
CA THR A 29 -12.39 -9.64 -3.91
C THR A 29 -11.09 -10.44 -3.96
N VAL A 30 -10.69 -10.95 -2.79
CA VAL A 30 -9.55 -11.86 -2.66
C VAL A 30 -10.09 -13.23 -2.26
N GLY A 31 -10.43 -14.03 -3.27
CA GLY A 31 -11.25 -15.23 -3.09
C GLY A 31 -12.64 -14.86 -2.57
N THR A 32 -13.14 -15.60 -1.58
CA THR A 32 -14.39 -15.27 -0.85
C THR A 32 -14.15 -14.41 0.40
N GLY A 33 -12.91 -14.03 0.69
CA GLY A 33 -12.51 -13.23 1.84
C GLY A 33 -12.44 -14.02 3.15
N MET A 34 -12.64 -13.31 4.27
CA MET A 34 -12.52 -13.83 5.63
C MET A 34 -13.87 -13.81 6.37
N SER A 35 -14.01 -14.58 7.47
CA SER A 35 -15.20 -14.48 8.35
C SER A 35 -15.13 -13.36 9.39
N GLY A 36 -14.00 -12.65 9.46
CA GLY A 36 -13.77 -11.57 10.42
C GLY A 36 -12.60 -10.69 9.98
N ASP A 37 -12.28 -9.76 10.85
CA ASP A 37 -11.34 -8.67 10.65
C ASP A 37 -9.97 -9.14 10.17
N VAL A 38 -9.35 -8.35 9.29
CA VAL A 38 -7.94 -8.49 8.90
C VAL A 38 -7.15 -7.30 9.44
N ASN A 39 -6.38 -7.54 10.51
CA ASN A 39 -5.60 -6.52 11.20
C ASN A 39 -4.22 -6.31 10.56
N ALA A 40 -3.60 -7.38 10.08
CA ALA A 40 -2.25 -7.36 9.53
C ALA A 40 -2.14 -8.16 8.24
N THR A 41 -1.29 -7.67 7.34
CA THR A 41 -0.91 -8.36 6.11
C THR A 41 0.60 -8.26 5.90
N VAL A 42 1.23 -9.33 5.41
CA VAL A 42 2.66 -9.37 5.07
C VAL A 42 2.90 -10.35 3.91
N VAL A 43 3.91 -10.11 3.08
CA VAL A 43 4.33 -11.08 2.06
C VAL A 43 5.51 -11.90 2.58
N HIS A 44 5.45 -13.22 2.40
CA HIS A 44 6.54 -14.13 2.73
C HIS A 44 6.56 -15.30 1.74
N ASN A 45 7.74 -15.69 1.25
CA ASN A 45 7.92 -16.80 0.30
C ASN A 45 6.97 -16.79 -0.91
N GLY A 46 6.68 -15.60 -1.45
CA GLY A 46 5.80 -15.44 -2.62
C GLY A 46 4.31 -15.63 -2.32
N GLU A 47 3.89 -15.64 -1.07
CA GLU A 47 2.49 -15.71 -0.65
C GLU A 47 2.13 -14.49 0.23
N LEU A 48 0.87 -14.07 0.17
CA LEU A 48 0.32 -13.04 1.06
C LEU A 48 -0.24 -13.70 2.32
N TYR A 49 0.22 -13.27 3.48
CA TYR A 49 -0.28 -13.72 4.79
C TYR A 49 -1.22 -12.67 5.36
N ALA A 50 -2.30 -13.12 5.97
CA ALA A 50 -3.28 -12.29 6.67
C ALA A 50 -3.45 -12.78 8.10
N GLY A 51 -3.49 -11.85 9.05
CA GLY A 51 -3.74 -12.10 10.48
C GLY A 51 -4.86 -11.20 10.99
N GLY A 52 -5.71 -11.70 11.88
CA GLY A 52 -6.86 -10.93 12.37
C GLY A 52 -7.75 -11.67 13.37
N THR A 53 -9.07 -11.44 13.32
CA THR A 53 -10.10 -12.07 14.20
C THR A 53 -10.84 -13.23 13.54
N PHE A 54 -10.56 -13.52 12.26
CA PHE A 54 -11.31 -14.49 11.48
C PHE A 54 -11.07 -15.94 11.92
N THR A 55 -12.06 -16.79 11.67
CA THR A 55 -12.03 -18.24 11.93
C THR A 55 -12.13 -19.07 10.65
N THR A 56 -12.48 -18.44 9.53
CA THR A 56 -12.41 -19.04 8.20
C THR A 56 -11.80 -18.07 7.19
N ALA A 57 -11.12 -18.64 6.21
CA ALA A 57 -10.51 -17.93 5.09
C ALA A 57 -10.81 -18.70 3.79
N GLY A 58 -11.40 -18.04 2.79
CA GLY A 58 -11.80 -18.72 1.56
C GLY A 58 -12.87 -19.80 1.78
N GLY A 59 -13.68 -19.70 2.85
CA GLY A 59 -14.67 -20.70 3.26
C GLY A 59 -14.12 -21.91 4.04
N ASN A 60 -12.79 -22.03 4.17
CA ASN A 60 -12.15 -23.11 4.93
C ASN A 60 -11.78 -22.65 6.34
N ALA A 61 -11.75 -23.57 7.30
CA ALA A 61 -11.29 -23.27 8.66
C ALA A 61 -9.86 -22.74 8.66
N ALA A 62 -9.64 -21.57 9.24
CA ALA A 62 -8.34 -20.94 9.41
C ALA A 62 -8.39 -20.02 10.63
N SER A 63 -7.77 -20.44 11.73
CA SER A 63 -7.88 -19.72 13.01
C SER A 63 -6.89 -18.56 13.06
N HIS A 64 -7.40 -17.34 12.90
CA HIS A 64 -6.74 -16.04 13.05
C HIS A 64 -5.54 -15.75 12.13
N ILE A 65 -5.12 -16.73 11.32
CA ILE A 65 -4.05 -16.58 10.34
C ILE A 65 -4.27 -17.48 9.13
N ALA A 66 -4.02 -16.95 7.93
CA ALA A 66 -4.14 -17.65 6.67
C ALA A 66 -3.15 -17.10 5.64
N LYS A 67 -2.85 -17.88 4.61
CA LYS A 67 -2.00 -17.48 3.48
C LYS A 67 -2.72 -17.59 2.14
N TRP A 68 -2.37 -16.73 1.21
CA TRP A 68 -2.94 -16.59 -0.11
C TRP A 68 -1.84 -16.73 -1.16
N ASN A 69 -2.00 -17.72 -2.05
CA ASN A 69 -1.04 -18.02 -3.10
C ASN A 69 -1.29 -17.26 -4.41
N GLY A 70 -2.25 -16.32 -4.44
CA GLY A 70 -2.71 -15.67 -5.67
C GLY A 70 -4.07 -16.17 -6.16
N THR A 71 -4.51 -17.35 -5.73
CA THR A 71 -5.75 -18.01 -6.20
C THR A 71 -6.63 -18.56 -5.08
N SER A 72 -6.04 -19.05 -3.98
CA SER A 72 -6.78 -19.65 -2.87
C SER A 72 -6.15 -19.31 -1.52
N TRP A 73 -7.02 -19.24 -0.50
CA TRP A 73 -6.61 -19.15 0.90
C TRP A 73 -6.34 -20.54 1.46
N SER A 74 -5.36 -20.64 2.35
CA SER A 74 -5.02 -21.88 3.08
C SER A 74 -4.67 -21.55 4.52
N ALA A 75 -5.02 -22.45 5.44
CA ALA A 75 -4.61 -22.36 6.84
C ALA A 75 -3.10 -22.60 7.00
N ILE A 76 -2.54 -22.17 8.14
CA ILE A 76 -1.13 -22.33 8.49
C ILE A 76 -1.04 -23.15 9.78
N GLY A 77 -0.68 -24.43 9.64
CA GLY A 77 -0.77 -25.40 10.74
C GLY A 77 -2.18 -25.42 11.33
N SER A 78 -2.29 -25.56 12.64
CA SER A 78 -3.58 -25.46 13.36
C SER A 78 -4.01 -24.02 13.66
N GLY A 79 -3.29 -23.02 13.14
CA GLY A 79 -3.57 -21.60 13.38
C GLY A 79 -3.19 -21.10 14.78
N ILE A 80 -3.77 -19.98 15.17
CA ILE A 80 -3.54 -19.27 16.44
C ILE A 80 -4.87 -19.18 17.19
N SER A 81 -4.87 -19.45 18.50
CA SER A 81 -6.08 -19.39 19.33
C SER A 81 -5.96 -18.34 20.43
N GLY A 82 -6.97 -17.49 20.52
CA GLY A 82 -6.96 -16.27 21.32
C GLY A 82 -8.03 -15.31 20.82
N ALA A 83 -7.83 -14.03 21.07
CA ALA A 83 -8.72 -12.99 20.55
C ALA A 83 -8.38 -12.62 19.10
N CYS A 84 -7.09 -12.40 18.78
CA CYS A 84 -6.67 -12.05 17.42
C CYS A 84 -5.15 -12.00 17.22
N VAL A 85 -4.76 -11.94 15.94
CA VAL A 85 -3.42 -11.53 15.48
C VAL A 85 -3.49 -10.05 15.09
N TYR A 86 -2.62 -9.21 15.66
CA TYR A 86 -2.52 -7.78 15.34
C TYR A 86 -1.33 -7.45 14.44
N ALA A 87 -0.28 -8.27 14.48
CA ALA A 87 0.98 -8.00 13.79
C ALA A 87 1.52 -9.26 13.12
N LEU A 88 2.06 -9.08 11.92
CA LEU A 88 2.83 -10.09 11.20
C LEU A 88 4.17 -9.49 10.77
N ALA A 89 5.25 -10.25 10.88
CA ALA A 89 6.56 -9.86 10.40
C ALA A 89 7.35 -11.09 9.93
N VAL A 90 8.35 -10.87 9.07
CA VAL A 90 9.30 -11.90 8.67
C VAL A 90 10.65 -11.56 9.28
N TYR A 91 11.24 -12.51 10.01
CA TYR A 91 12.57 -12.38 10.60
C TYR A 91 13.30 -13.71 10.50
N ASN A 92 14.55 -13.69 10.04
CA ASN A 92 15.36 -14.90 9.80
C ASN A 92 14.64 -15.97 8.95
N ASN A 93 13.92 -15.52 7.91
CA ASN A 93 13.14 -16.38 7.02
C ASN A 93 12.01 -17.18 7.71
N GLU A 94 11.62 -16.78 8.91
CA GLU A 94 10.47 -17.33 9.64
C GLU A 94 9.38 -16.25 9.73
N LEU A 95 8.12 -16.68 9.71
CA LEU A 95 6.98 -15.79 9.92
C LEU A 95 6.72 -15.65 11.42
N TYR A 96 6.59 -14.43 11.91
CA TYR A 96 6.22 -14.11 13.28
C TYR A 96 4.81 -13.56 13.31
N ALA A 97 4.02 -14.01 14.28
CA ALA A 97 2.69 -13.49 14.57
C ALA A 97 2.66 -12.95 15.99
N GLY A 98 2.22 -11.70 16.14
CA GLY A 98 1.99 -11.03 17.41
C GLY A 98 0.53 -10.60 17.54
N GLY A 99 -0.02 -10.64 18.74
CA GLY A 99 -1.41 -10.27 18.95
C GLY A 99 -1.86 -10.41 20.39
N SER A 100 -3.14 -10.70 20.56
CA SER A 100 -3.76 -11.03 21.84
C SER A 100 -4.18 -12.50 21.80
N PHE A 101 -3.29 -13.39 22.22
CA PHE A 101 -3.52 -14.83 22.13
C PHE A 101 -2.70 -15.63 23.15
N SER A 102 -3.17 -16.85 23.44
CA SER A 102 -2.55 -17.74 24.43
C SER A 102 -2.04 -19.04 23.83
N LEU A 103 -2.46 -19.40 22.61
CA LEU A 103 -2.02 -20.62 21.93
C LEU A 103 -1.62 -20.35 20.47
N ALA A 104 -0.59 -21.06 20.00
CA ALA A 104 -0.22 -21.13 18.59
C ALA A 104 0.12 -22.58 18.22
N GLY A 105 -0.52 -23.12 17.19
CA GLY A 105 -0.39 -24.53 16.81
C GLY A 105 -0.76 -25.51 17.93
N GLY A 106 -1.68 -25.13 18.82
CA GLY A 106 -2.09 -25.91 19.99
C GLY A 106 -1.16 -25.82 21.21
N ASN A 107 -0.02 -25.15 21.10
CA ASN A 107 0.94 -24.98 22.19
C ASN A 107 0.78 -23.62 22.86
N ALA A 108 1.07 -23.54 24.16
CA ALA A 108 1.10 -22.28 24.89
C ALA A 108 2.09 -21.28 24.27
N ALA A 109 1.59 -20.12 23.87
CA ALA A 109 2.36 -19.03 23.31
C ALA A 109 1.73 -17.71 23.78
N ALA A 110 2.46 -16.96 24.61
CA ALA A 110 1.96 -15.71 25.18
C ALA A 110 2.16 -14.57 24.18
N ASN A 111 1.08 -14.24 23.45
CA ASN A 111 0.93 -13.06 22.57
C ASN A 111 1.91 -12.94 21.38
N ILE A 112 2.90 -13.84 21.26
CA ILE A 112 3.82 -13.90 20.12
C ILE A 112 4.32 -15.32 19.87
N ALA A 113 4.35 -15.71 18.60
CA ALA A 113 4.82 -17.01 18.14
C ALA A 113 5.48 -16.89 16.77
N LYS A 114 6.35 -17.85 16.43
CA LYS A 114 6.98 -17.96 15.12
C LYS A 114 6.59 -19.25 14.39
N TRP A 115 6.47 -19.20 13.08
CA TRP A 115 6.25 -20.32 12.19
C TRP A 115 7.54 -20.64 11.45
N ASN A 116 8.08 -21.82 11.69
CA ASN A 116 9.34 -22.29 11.11
C ASN A 116 9.17 -23.02 9.75
N GLY A 117 7.97 -22.98 9.17
CA GLY A 117 7.60 -23.75 7.97
C GLY A 117 6.81 -25.03 8.26
N THR A 118 6.88 -25.56 9.48
CA THR A 118 6.22 -26.82 9.88
C THR A 118 5.36 -26.71 11.13
N ALA A 119 5.79 -25.91 12.11
CA ALA A 119 5.12 -25.75 13.38
C ALA A 119 5.20 -24.30 13.89
N TRP A 120 4.17 -23.93 14.67
CA TRP A 120 4.20 -22.73 15.48
C TRP A 120 5.01 -23.00 16.75
N MET A 121 5.95 -22.12 17.05
CA MET A 121 6.82 -22.18 18.22
C MET A 121 6.64 -20.92 19.05
N PRO A 122 6.48 -21.03 20.38
CA PRO A 122 6.49 -19.85 21.25
C PRO A 122 7.87 -19.20 21.27
N LEU A 123 7.91 -17.89 21.56
CA LEU A 123 9.13 -17.23 21.99
C LEU A 123 9.23 -17.36 23.52
N THR A 124 10.43 -17.52 24.07
CA THR A 124 10.70 -17.70 25.50
C THR A 124 9.85 -16.74 26.36
N ASN A 125 8.84 -17.26 27.07
CA ASN A 125 7.84 -16.53 27.87
C ASN A 125 6.99 -15.45 27.17
N GLY A 126 7.21 -15.16 25.89
CA GLY A 126 6.48 -14.15 25.13
C GLY A 126 6.40 -12.78 25.80
N THR A 127 5.24 -12.14 25.71
CA THR A 127 4.90 -10.88 26.41
C THR A 127 3.67 -11.08 27.30
N ASN A 128 3.56 -10.29 28.38
CA ASN A 128 2.39 -10.35 29.27
C ASN A 128 1.18 -9.51 28.82
N GLY A 129 1.26 -8.93 27.63
CA GLY A 129 0.20 -8.13 27.02
C GLY A 129 0.34 -8.13 25.50
N ASP A 130 -0.57 -7.43 24.84
CA ASP A 130 -0.75 -7.50 23.39
C ASP A 130 0.49 -7.01 22.64
N VAL A 131 0.84 -7.72 21.56
CA VAL A 131 1.82 -7.26 20.57
C VAL A 131 1.07 -6.62 19.40
N TYR A 132 1.32 -5.34 19.14
CA TYR A 132 0.64 -4.56 18.10
C TYR A 132 1.46 -4.37 16.83
N VAL A 133 2.79 -4.43 16.93
CA VAL A 133 3.66 -4.16 15.77
C VAL A 133 5.00 -4.87 15.91
N MET A 134 5.61 -5.20 14.78
CA MET A 134 6.95 -5.77 14.70
C MET A 134 7.71 -5.21 13.51
N ALA A 135 9.02 -5.02 13.65
CA ALA A 135 9.90 -4.61 12.56
C ALA A 135 11.31 -5.18 12.76
N VAL A 136 12.03 -5.47 11.68
CA VAL A 136 13.42 -5.91 11.76
C VAL A 136 14.36 -4.71 11.62
N TYR A 137 15.27 -4.55 12.57
CA TYR A 137 16.31 -3.51 12.55
C TYR A 137 17.61 -4.10 13.09
N ASN A 138 18.74 -3.86 12.43
CA ASN A 138 20.06 -4.36 12.83
C ASN A 138 20.10 -5.86 13.17
N ASN A 139 19.47 -6.69 12.34
CA ASN A 139 19.38 -8.15 12.50
C ASN A 139 18.69 -8.61 13.80
N GLU A 140 17.82 -7.78 14.38
CA GLU A 140 16.98 -8.14 15.51
C GLU A 140 15.52 -7.80 15.19
N LEU A 141 14.60 -8.58 15.76
CA LEU A 141 13.16 -8.32 15.67
C LEU A 141 12.75 -7.39 16.80
N TYR A 142 12.38 -6.16 16.46
CA TYR A 142 11.79 -5.21 17.39
C TYR A 142 10.30 -5.45 17.48
N VAL A 143 9.79 -5.47 18.70
CA VAL A 143 8.42 -5.79 19.06
C VAL A 143 7.87 -4.63 19.85
N GLY A 144 6.72 -4.10 19.42
CA GLY A 144 6.00 -3.02 20.09
C GLY A 144 4.57 -3.45 20.43
N GLY A 145 4.04 -2.95 21.54
CA GLY A 145 2.71 -3.33 21.99
C GLY A 145 2.25 -2.60 23.24
N ASN A 146 1.32 -3.21 23.97
CA ASN A 146 0.86 -2.79 25.28
C ASN A 146 1.13 -3.91 26.30
N TYR A 147 2.32 -3.87 26.89
CA TYR A 147 2.79 -4.89 27.82
C TYR A 147 3.81 -4.28 28.78
N THR A 148 3.99 -4.90 29.94
CA THR A 148 4.97 -4.47 30.94
C THR A 148 6.16 -5.42 31.05
N THR A 149 6.07 -6.62 30.48
CA THR A 149 7.17 -7.58 30.43
C THR A 149 7.31 -8.28 29.08
N ALA A 150 8.56 -8.59 28.73
CA ALA A 150 8.93 -9.43 27.60
C ALA A 150 10.01 -10.42 28.03
N GLY A 151 9.84 -11.71 27.75
CA GLY A 151 10.74 -12.76 28.22
C GLY A 151 10.78 -12.93 29.75
N GLY A 152 9.78 -12.41 30.47
CA GLY A 152 9.76 -12.36 31.94
C GLY A 152 10.51 -11.18 32.56
N ASN A 153 11.13 -10.31 31.76
CA ASN A 153 11.85 -9.12 32.24
C ASN A 153 11.00 -7.86 32.06
N ALA A 154 11.23 -6.84 32.91
CA ALA A 154 10.52 -5.55 32.89
C ALA A 154 10.96 -4.67 31.70
N HIS A 155 10.52 -5.04 30.51
CA HIS A 155 10.64 -4.28 29.27
C HIS A 155 9.23 -3.85 28.86
N SER A 156 8.90 -2.57 29.03
CA SER A 156 7.54 -2.07 28.78
C SER A 156 7.40 -1.55 27.36
N ASN A 157 6.37 -2.04 26.67
CA ASN A 157 5.83 -1.58 25.40
C ASN A 157 6.76 -1.62 24.18
N ILE A 158 8.07 -1.77 24.35
CA ILE A 158 9.02 -2.06 23.26
C ILE A 158 10.16 -2.94 23.73
N SER A 159 10.52 -3.94 22.93
CA SER A 159 11.59 -4.90 23.22
C SER A 159 12.19 -5.42 21.92
N LYS A 160 13.35 -6.06 21.98
CA LYS A 160 13.95 -6.69 20.81
C LYS A 160 14.29 -8.15 21.06
N TRP A 161 14.19 -8.96 20.01
CA TRP A 161 14.42 -10.39 20.00
C TRP A 161 15.51 -10.73 18.98
N ASN A 162 16.57 -11.38 19.43
CA ASN A 162 17.72 -11.71 18.59
C ASN A 162 17.62 -13.08 17.90
N GLY A 163 16.50 -13.80 18.06
CA GLY A 163 16.34 -15.19 17.59
C GLY A 163 16.32 -16.21 18.73
N SER A 164 16.86 -15.86 19.90
CA SER A 164 16.98 -16.76 21.06
C SER A 164 16.64 -16.12 22.41
N ALA A 165 16.84 -14.80 22.54
CA ALA A 165 16.64 -14.07 23.79
C ALA A 165 15.99 -12.71 23.54
N TRP A 166 15.19 -12.30 24.52
CA TRP A 166 14.64 -10.95 24.62
C TRP A 166 15.66 -10.01 25.27
N SER A 167 15.69 -8.76 24.82
CA SER A 167 16.44 -7.69 25.46
C SER A 167 15.71 -6.35 25.35
N ALA A 168 16.09 -5.41 26.22
CA ALA A 168 15.60 -4.04 26.17
C ALA A 168 16.14 -3.28 24.96
N VAL A 169 15.45 -2.22 24.55
CA VAL A 169 15.95 -1.26 23.55
C VAL A 169 16.60 -0.08 24.27
N GLY A 170 17.85 -0.26 24.69
CA GLY A 170 18.54 0.70 25.56
C GLY A 170 17.76 0.91 26.87
N ALA A 171 17.68 2.16 27.35
CA ALA A 171 16.80 2.54 28.46
C ALA A 171 15.33 2.76 28.03
N GLY A 172 14.93 2.27 26.85
CA GLY A 172 13.72 2.66 26.13
C GLY A 172 12.44 1.95 26.55
N ASN A 173 11.96 2.18 27.78
CA ASN A 173 10.60 1.83 28.14
C ASN A 173 9.66 2.98 27.71
N ALA A 174 8.71 2.69 26.82
CA ALA A 174 7.67 3.67 26.47
C ALA A 174 6.59 3.69 27.56
N ASN A 175 6.10 4.87 27.93
CA ASN A 175 5.10 5.00 29.00
C ASN A 175 3.66 4.66 28.58
N ASN A 176 3.44 4.34 27.30
CA ASN A 176 2.18 3.87 26.73
C ASN A 176 2.47 3.01 25.49
N SER A 177 1.42 2.52 24.84
CA SER A 177 1.52 1.58 23.74
C SER A 177 2.35 2.08 22.55
N VAL A 178 3.14 1.16 22.00
CA VAL A 178 3.81 1.31 20.71
C VAL A 178 3.01 0.53 19.68
N VAL A 179 2.59 1.19 18.61
CA VAL A 179 1.70 0.61 17.59
C VAL A 179 2.23 0.75 16.17
N SER A 180 3.32 1.49 15.96
CA SER A 180 3.95 1.63 14.66
C SER A 180 5.47 1.60 14.77
N LEU A 181 6.12 0.86 13.88
CA LEU A 181 7.57 0.76 13.75
C LEU A 181 7.96 0.88 12.28
N LEU A 182 8.99 1.65 11.98
CA LEU A 182 9.52 1.77 10.62
C LEU A 182 11.02 2.02 10.66
N VAL A 183 11.78 1.31 9.81
CA VAL A 183 13.21 1.57 9.63
C VAL A 183 13.40 2.51 8.45
N HIS A 184 14.15 3.58 8.66
CA HIS A 184 14.52 4.52 7.61
C HIS A 184 15.86 5.18 7.94
N ASN A 185 16.73 5.37 6.95
CA ASN A 185 18.07 5.97 7.12
C ASN A 185 18.89 5.37 8.27
N ASN A 186 18.84 4.04 8.42
CA ASN A 186 19.53 3.31 9.49
C ASN A 186 19.12 3.76 10.92
N GLU A 187 17.88 4.23 11.07
CA GLU A 187 17.26 4.52 12.36
C GLU A 187 15.91 3.79 12.44
N LEU A 188 15.55 3.35 13.63
CA LEU A 188 14.22 2.81 13.91
C LEU A 188 13.32 3.95 14.42
N TYR A 189 12.27 4.26 13.67
CA TYR A 189 11.20 5.16 14.09
C TYR A 189 10.13 4.36 14.82
N VAL A 190 9.60 4.96 15.89
CA VAL A 190 8.61 4.36 16.78
C VAL A 190 7.46 5.33 16.96
N GLY A 191 6.25 4.86 16.70
CA GLY A 191 5.01 5.62 16.82
C GLY A 191 4.02 4.97 17.77
N GLY A 192 3.29 5.79 18.52
CA GLY A 192 2.15 5.31 19.30
C GLY A 192 1.57 6.33 20.28
N GLY A 193 0.92 5.83 21.33
CA GLY A 193 0.20 6.65 22.31
C GLY A 193 1.08 7.22 23.43
N PHE A 194 2.40 7.03 23.36
CA PHE A 194 3.34 7.42 24.41
C PHE A 194 3.67 8.92 24.37
N SER A 195 4.08 9.45 25.52
CA SER A 195 4.64 10.80 25.66
C SER A 195 6.12 10.79 26.06
N THR A 196 6.63 9.64 26.52
CA THR A 196 8.06 9.43 26.80
C THR A 196 8.51 8.04 26.37
N ILE A 197 9.79 7.94 26.01
CA ILE A 197 10.50 6.67 25.81
C ILE A 197 11.86 6.73 26.50
N GLY A 198 12.04 5.92 27.54
CA GLY A 198 13.12 6.10 28.50
C GLY A 198 13.06 7.48 29.13
N ALA A 199 14.19 8.20 29.14
CA ALA A 199 14.26 9.59 29.62
C ALA A 199 13.87 10.64 28.55
N THR A 200 13.54 10.22 27.33
CA THR A 200 13.26 11.14 26.22
C THR A 200 11.79 11.53 26.20
N GLY A 201 11.50 12.82 26.34
CA GLY A 201 10.18 13.38 26.04
C GLY A 201 9.92 13.32 24.53
N ALA A 202 8.91 12.56 24.12
CA ALA A 202 8.64 12.26 22.73
C ALA A 202 7.12 12.13 22.52
N ALA A 203 6.50 13.17 21.97
CA ALA A 203 5.06 13.22 21.76
C ALA A 203 4.64 12.30 20.60
N SER A 204 4.29 11.06 20.94
CA SER A 204 3.80 10.01 20.04
C SER A 204 4.77 9.52 18.96
N ILE A 205 5.98 10.08 18.87
CA ILE A 205 7.00 9.64 17.93
C ILE A 205 8.42 9.88 18.42
N ALA A 206 9.28 8.87 18.27
CA ALA A 206 10.70 8.91 18.56
C ALA A 206 11.49 8.12 17.52
N LYS A 207 12.81 8.31 17.50
CA LYS A 207 13.73 7.50 16.71
C LYS A 207 14.88 6.94 17.55
N TRP A 208 15.35 5.77 17.17
CA TRP A 208 16.45 5.03 17.79
C TRP A 208 17.55 4.77 16.76
N ASN A 209 18.75 5.23 17.05
CA ASN A 209 19.90 5.09 16.15
C ASN A 209 20.76 3.85 16.44
N GLY A 210 20.34 2.98 17.35
CA GLY A 210 21.15 1.85 17.84
C GLY A 210 21.75 2.07 19.24
N THR A 211 21.87 3.32 19.69
CA THR A 211 22.46 3.67 20.99
C THR A 211 21.66 4.65 21.83
N ALA A 212 20.92 5.56 21.19
CA ALA A 212 20.19 6.63 21.86
C ALA A 212 18.82 6.88 21.21
N TRP A 213 17.88 7.28 22.06
CA TRP A 213 16.57 7.77 21.65
C TRP A 213 16.63 9.28 21.37
N ALA A 214 15.89 9.72 20.36
CA ALA A 214 15.70 11.13 20.06
C ALA A 214 14.25 11.42 19.67
N ALA A 215 13.75 12.59 20.04
CA ALA A 215 12.47 13.11 19.58
C ALA A 215 12.57 13.67 18.15
N LEU A 216 11.44 13.75 17.44
CA LEU A 216 11.33 14.43 16.16
C LEU A 216 10.72 15.83 16.37
N GLY A 217 11.55 16.80 16.74
CA GLY A 217 11.08 18.12 17.14
C GLY A 217 10.07 18.03 18.30
N SER A 218 8.96 18.75 18.20
CA SER A 218 7.86 18.66 19.18
C SER A 218 6.92 17.46 18.99
N GLY A 219 7.22 16.54 18.06
CA GLY A 219 6.39 15.38 17.75
C GLY A 219 5.01 15.73 17.18
N THR A 220 4.01 14.89 17.45
CA THR A 220 2.61 15.06 17.01
C THR A 220 1.69 15.19 18.21
N THR A 221 0.79 16.18 18.22
CA THR A 221 -0.10 16.43 19.37
C THR A 221 -1.53 16.82 18.97
N GLY A 222 -2.39 17.07 19.96
CA GLY A 222 -3.75 17.59 19.76
C GLY A 222 -4.77 16.55 19.32
N GLY A 223 -4.48 15.26 19.50
CA GLY A 223 -5.42 14.15 19.30
C GLY A 223 -5.16 13.03 20.32
N SER A 224 -6.03 12.03 20.35
CA SER A 224 -6.06 10.99 21.40
C SER A 224 -5.32 9.69 21.05
N GLY A 225 -4.86 9.50 19.81
CA GLY A 225 -4.33 8.21 19.33
C GLY A 225 -2.89 8.23 18.81
N GLY A 226 -2.23 9.40 18.79
CA GLY A 226 -0.81 9.49 18.38
C GLY A 226 -0.55 9.06 16.94
N VAL A 227 0.67 8.56 16.69
CA VAL A 227 1.10 8.02 15.39
C VAL A 227 0.76 6.53 15.30
N LEU A 228 -0.12 6.18 14.37
CA LEU A 228 -0.64 4.83 14.17
C LEU A 228 0.01 4.11 12.98
N SER A 229 0.49 4.86 12.00
CA SER A 229 1.11 4.32 10.79
C SER A 229 2.25 5.19 10.30
N MET A 230 3.20 4.58 9.61
CA MET A 230 4.36 5.25 9.03
C MET A 230 4.72 4.62 7.69
N ALA A 231 5.20 5.44 6.75
CA ALA A 231 5.79 4.98 5.49
C ALA A 231 6.86 5.98 5.02
N VAL A 232 7.79 5.54 4.18
CA VAL A 232 8.73 6.44 3.49
C VAL A 232 8.20 6.73 2.10
N TYR A 233 8.11 8.01 1.73
CA TYR A 233 7.70 8.44 0.40
C TYR A 233 8.52 9.66 -0.02
N GLY A 234 9.06 9.65 -1.25
CA GLY A 234 9.90 10.75 -1.74
C GLY A 234 11.16 11.00 -0.91
N GLY A 235 11.67 9.98 -0.20
CA GLY A 235 12.84 10.08 0.68
C GLY A 235 12.53 10.54 2.11
N ASP A 236 11.29 10.90 2.40
CA ASP A 236 10.89 11.44 3.70
C ASP A 236 9.96 10.50 4.47
N LEU A 237 10.01 10.60 5.80
CA LEU A 237 9.10 9.89 6.68
C LEU A 237 7.71 10.53 6.63
N HIS A 238 6.69 9.73 6.37
CA HIS A 238 5.29 10.12 6.45
C HIS A 238 4.63 9.38 7.60
N VAL A 239 3.83 10.10 8.37
CA VAL A 239 3.13 9.56 9.54
C VAL A 239 1.64 9.79 9.42
N GLY A 240 0.88 8.80 9.85
CA GLY A 240 -0.58 8.81 9.87
C GLY A 240 -1.07 8.46 11.26
N GLY A 241 -2.17 9.07 11.70
CA GLY A 241 -2.74 8.76 13.01
C GLY A 241 -3.80 9.74 13.48
N ASN A 242 -3.98 9.81 14.80
CA ASN A 242 -4.97 10.68 15.43
C ASN A 242 -4.27 11.83 16.17
N PHE A 243 -3.86 12.83 15.39
CA PHE A 243 -3.27 14.09 15.83
C PHE A 243 -3.81 15.25 14.97
N THR A 244 -3.71 16.47 15.46
CA THR A 244 -4.11 17.70 14.76
C THR A 244 -2.95 18.66 14.52
N THR A 245 -1.79 18.38 15.11
CA THR A 245 -0.57 19.18 14.95
C THR A 245 0.66 18.29 14.81
N ALA A 246 1.65 18.77 14.07
CA ALA A 246 2.98 18.18 13.94
C ALA A 246 4.03 19.29 13.99
N GLY A 247 5.02 19.16 14.88
CA GLY A 247 6.04 20.21 15.08
C GLY A 247 5.45 21.57 15.48
N GLY A 248 4.33 21.59 16.22
CA GLY A 248 3.64 22.81 16.64
C GLY A 248 2.74 23.46 15.57
N ASN A 249 2.74 22.96 14.33
CA ASN A 249 1.93 23.49 13.24
C ASN A 249 0.70 22.62 12.98
N PRO A 250 -0.42 23.19 12.46
CA PRO A 250 -1.58 22.40 12.06
C PRO A 250 -1.23 21.33 11.03
N ALA A 251 -1.56 20.07 11.35
CA ALA A 251 -1.41 18.92 10.47
C ALA A 251 -2.48 17.89 10.83
N SER A 252 -3.54 17.82 10.04
CA SER A 252 -4.68 16.96 10.37
C SER A 252 -4.41 15.51 9.97
N ARG A 253 -4.08 14.68 10.97
CA ARG A 253 -4.03 13.20 10.91
C ARG A 253 -2.98 12.58 9.98
N VAL A 254 -2.27 13.41 9.20
CA VAL A 254 -1.14 13.04 8.33
C VAL A 254 -0.12 14.16 8.30
N ALA A 255 1.16 13.81 8.36
CA ALA A 255 2.27 14.76 8.28
C ALA A 255 3.51 14.08 7.68
N LYS A 256 4.44 14.90 7.19
CA LYS A 256 5.75 14.48 6.68
C LYS A 256 6.87 15.09 7.51
N TRP A 257 7.90 14.30 7.79
CA TRP A 257 9.16 14.70 8.42
C TRP A 257 10.30 14.53 7.43
N ASN A 258 11.00 15.61 7.12
CA ASN A 258 12.09 15.63 6.14
C ASN A 258 13.49 15.40 6.73
N GLY A 259 13.56 14.90 7.97
CA GLY A 259 14.80 14.80 8.73
C GLY A 259 15.06 15.96 9.69
N SER A 260 14.41 17.11 9.48
CA SER A 260 14.63 18.33 10.28
C SER A 260 13.35 19.07 10.69
N ALA A 261 12.30 19.01 9.86
CA ALA A 261 11.07 19.75 10.06
C ALA A 261 9.84 18.93 9.66
N TRP A 262 8.72 19.23 10.33
CA TRP A 262 7.40 18.71 10.02
C TRP A 262 6.69 19.60 8.99
N SER A 263 5.96 18.98 8.07
CA SER A 263 5.06 19.64 7.11
C SER A 263 3.75 18.87 6.96
N ALA A 264 2.63 19.58 6.85
CA ALA A 264 1.33 18.98 6.56
C ALA A 264 1.24 18.50 5.09
N LEU A 265 0.35 17.53 4.83
CA LEU A 265 0.03 17.09 3.47
C LEU A 265 -1.28 17.72 3.01
N GLY A 266 -1.18 18.91 2.41
CA GLY A 266 -2.35 19.71 2.03
C GLY A 266 -3.25 19.99 3.25
N ALA A 267 -4.58 19.88 3.06
CA ALA A 267 -5.55 20.00 4.17
C ALA A 267 -5.59 18.78 5.11
N GLY A 268 -4.83 17.72 4.84
CA GLY A 268 -4.82 16.48 5.62
C GLY A 268 -6.07 15.63 5.46
N LEU A 269 -6.38 14.84 6.50
CA LEU A 269 -7.55 13.95 6.56
C LEU A 269 -8.55 14.43 7.64
N SER A 270 -9.82 14.07 7.51
CA SER A 270 -10.87 14.34 8.52
C SER A 270 -11.37 13.06 9.20
N GLY A 271 -12.52 13.11 9.88
CA GLY A 271 -13.17 11.95 10.51
C GLY A 271 -12.86 11.78 12.00
N LEU A 272 -13.41 10.71 12.58
CA LEU A 272 -13.30 10.39 14.02
C LEU A 272 -11.94 9.78 14.38
N ALA A 273 -11.42 8.91 13.52
CA ALA A 273 -10.09 8.34 13.64
C ALA A 273 -9.32 8.48 12.31
N GLY A 274 -7.99 8.60 12.38
CA GLY A 274 -7.19 9.00 11.24
C GLY A 274 -6.71 7.85 10.37
N SER A 275 -5.46 7.97 9.93
CA SER A 275 -4.79 6.99 9.09
C SER A 275 -4.24 5.84 9.93
N TYR A 276 -4.74 4.63 9.70
CA TYR A 276 -4.31 3.40 10.38
C TYR A 276 -3.26 2.63 9.58
N ALA A 277 -3.18 2.85 8.27
CA ALA A 277 -2.17 2.25 7.43
C ALA A 277 -1.67 3.27 6.40
N LEU A 278 -0.35 3.27 6.20
CA LEU A 278 0.35 4.00 5.14
C LEU A 278 1.25 3.02 4.39
N THR A 279 1.27 3.11 3.07
CA THR A 279 2.24 2.39 2.24
C THR A 279 2.50 3.14 0.94
N THR A 280 3.59 2.83 0.25
CA THR A 280 3.82 3.32 -1.11
C THR A 280 3.44 2.28 -2.14
N TYR A 281 2.77 2.71 -3.19
CA TYR A 281 2.38 1.85 -4.31
C TYR A 281 2.36 2.68 -5.59
N ASN A 282 2.95 2.16 -6.67
CA ASN A 282 3.01 2.83 -7.99
C ASN A 282 3.44 4.31 -7.97
N GLY A 283 4.46 4.65 -7.15
CA GLY A 283 5.01 6.01 -7.09
C GLY A 283 4.17 7.02 -6.30
N GLU A 284 3.14 6.57 -5.58
CA GLU A 284 2.27 7.39 -4.75
C GLU A 284 2.22 6.83 -3.31
N LEU A 285 1.88 7.68 -2.35
CA LEU A 285 1.63 7.29 -0.97
C LEU A 285 0.14 6.99 -0.78
N TYR A 286 -0.19 5.79 -0.33
CA TYR A 286 -1.55 5.35 -0.04
C TYR A 286 -1.81 5.37 1.45
N THR A 287 -3.02 5.76 1.83
CA THR A 287 -3.51 5.73 3.21
C THR A 287 -4.84 5.00 3.29
N ALA A 288 -5.02 4.23 4.37
CA ALA A 288 -6.30 3.65 4.76
C ALA A 288 -6.62 3.95 6.23
N GLY A 289 -7.90 4.07 6.58
CA GLY A 289 -8.30 4.32 7.96
C GLY A 289 -9.78 4.59 8.18
N LEU A 290 -10.12 5.49 9.12
CA LEU A 290 -11.52 5.89 9.42
C LEU A 290 -11.77 7.39 9.15
N PHE A 291 -11.16 7.90 8.09
CA PHE A 291 -11.37 9.26 7.64
C PHE A 291 -12.51 9.35 6.62
N THR A 292 -13.17 10.51 6.55
CA THR A 292 -14.29 10.77 5.63
C THR A 292 -13.93 11.74 4.51
N THR A 293 -12.82 12.47 4.63
CA THR A 293 -12.27 13.32 3.57
C THR A 293 -10.75 13.25 3.52
N ALA A 294 -10.19 13.50 2.34
CA ALA A 294 -8.75 13.66 2.11
C ALA A 294 -8.50 14.88 1.23
N GLY A 295 -7.68 15.82 1.69
CA GLY A 295 -7.46 17.09 1.00
C GLY A 295 -8.73 17.92 0.82
N GLY A 296 -9.71 17.78 1.71
CA GLY A 296 -11.02 18.44 1.64
C GLY A 296 -12.08 17.73 0.78
N ASN A 297 -11.70 16.73 0.00
CA ASN A 297 -12.63 15.99 -0.86
C ASN A 297 -13.18 14.74 -0.15
N PRO A 298 -14.47 14.36 -0.36
CA PRO A 298 -15.05 13.15 0.20
C PRO A 298 -14.24 11.92 -0.17
N ALA A 299 -13.78 11.16 0.83
CA ALA A 299 -12.97 9.97 0.65
C ALA A 299 -13.51 8.84 1.52
N SER A 300 -13.83 7.70 0.90
CA SER A 300 -14.31 6.52 1.60
C SER A 300 -13.14 5.73 2.18
N ARG A 301 -12.46 6.30 3.19
CA ARG A 301 -11.47 5.61 4.03
C ARG A 301 -10.20 5.12 3.34
N VAL A 302 -10.05 5.35 2.04
CA VAL A 302 -8.83 5.11 1.26
C VAL A 302 -8.55 6.30 0.36
N ALA A 303 -7.31 6.78 0.37
CA ALA A 303 -6.85 7.87 -0.48
C ALA A 303 -5.39 7.66 -0.87
N ARG A 304 -4.96 8.33 -1.94
CA ARG A 304 -3.57 8.36 -2.39
C ARG A 304 -3.07 9.79 -2.53
N TRP A 305 -1.77 9.97 -2.35
CA TRP A 305 -1.06 11.23 -2.40
C TRP A 305 0.07 11.13 -3.41
N ASN A 306 0.08 12.02 -4.40
CA ASN A 306 1.04 12.04 -5.50
C ASN A 306 2.25 12.97 -5.26
N GLY A 307 2.43 13.45 -4.03
CA GLY A 307 3.44 14.47 -3.71
C GLY A 307 2.89 15.89 -3.61
N SER A 308 1.66 16.15 -4.08
CA SER A 308 1.06 17.49 -4.04
C SER A 308 -0.43 17.51 -3.70
N THR A 309 -1.19 16.49 -4.10
CA THR A 309 -2.65 16.46 -3.94
C THR A 309 -3.14 15.07 -3.52
N TRP A 310 -4.17 15.06 -2.68
CA TRP A 310 -4.92 13.84 -2.35
C TRP A 310 -5.90 13.50 -3.47
N SER A 311 -5.98 12.22 -3.82
CA SER A 311 -6.97 11.64 -4.73
C SER A 311 -7.64 10.44 -4.06
N THR A 312 -8.91 10.20 -4.38
CA THR A 312 -9.68 9.10 -3.80
C THR A 312 -9.64 7.86 -4.70
N LEU A 313 -9.85 6.68 -4.09
CA LEU A 313 -9.91 5.41 -4.82
C LEU A 313 -11.36 4.99 -5.04
N THR A 314 -12.06 5.69 -5.94
CA THR A 314 -13.49 5.45 -6.24
C THR A 314 -14.36 5.49 -4.97
N SER A 315 -15.20 4.48 -4.73
CA SER A 315 -16.03 4.36 -3.52
C SER A 315 -15.29 3.76 -2.32
N GLY A 316 -13.99 3.48 -2.42
CA GLY A 316 -13.14 3.03 -1.31
C GLY A 316 -13.70 1.80 -0.59
N VAL A 317 -13.67 1.82 0.74
CA VAL A 317 -14.26 0.80 1.63
C VAL A 317 -15.28 1.42 2.59
N ASP A 318 -16.23 0.62 3.07
CA ASP A 318 -17.33 1.10 3.94
C ASP A 318 -16.95 1.29 5.42
N SER A 319 -15.85 0.71 5.87
CA SER A 319 -15.40 0.72 7.27
C SER A 319 -13.86 0.72 7.37
N TYR A 320 -13.31 0.51 8.57
CA TYR A 320 -11.88 0.62 8.86
C TYR A 320 -11.01 -0.17 7.87
N GLY A 321 -10.01 0.49 7.29
CA GLY A 321 -8.86 -0.17 6.68
C GLY A 321 -7.68 -0.14 7.63
N TRP A 322 -7.25 -1.30 8.12
CA TRP A 322 -6.19 -1.42 9.14
C TRP A 322 -4.83 -1.79 8.59
N SER A 323 -4.78 -2.48 7.44
CA SER A 323 -3.51 -2.85 6.82
C SER A 323 -3.51 -2.56 5.33
N LEU A 324 -2.33 -2.21 4.82
CA LEU A 324 -2.05 -2.08 3.40
C LEU A 324 -0.77 -2.85 3.09
N CYS A 325 -0.82 -3.68 2.05
CA CYS A 325 0.33 -4.50 1.63
C CYS A 325 0.35 -4.63 0.11
N VAL A 326 1.53 -4.59 -0.50
CA VAL A 326 1.68 -4.80 -1.94
C VAL A 326 2.07 -6.26 -2.18
N TYR A 327 1.30 -6.96 -3.01
CA TYR A 327 1.55 -8.35 -3.37
C TYR A 327 1.23 -8.56 -4.85
N ASN A 328 2.13 -9.20 -5.59
CA ASN A 328 1.98 -9.46 -7.03
C ASN A 328 1.57 -8.23 -7.86
N SER A 329 2.15 -7.07 -7.56
CA SER A 329 1.86 -5.77 -8.21
C SER A 329 0.47 -5.21 -7.96
N ASP A 330 -0.32 -5.79 -7.05
CA ASP A 330 -1.60 -5.25 -6.60
C ASP A 330 -1.46 -4.71 -5.18
N LEU A 331 -2.25 -3.69 -4.85
CA LEU A 331 -2.36 -3.18 -3.48
C LEU A 331 -3.51 -3.90 -2.75
N TYR A 332 -3.20 -4.55 -1.65
CA TYR A 332 -4.17 -5.22 -0.78
C TYR A 332 -4.52 -4.34 0.41
N ILE A 333 -5.78 -4.36 0.81
CA ILE A 333 -6.29 -3.74 2.03
C ILE A 333 -6.97 -4.80 2.89
N GLY A 334 -6.62 -4.84 4.17
CA GLY A 334 -7.30 -5.62 5.21
C GLY A 334 -7.97 -4.69 6.22
N GLY A 335 -9.12 -5.08 6.76
CA GLY A 335 -9.86 -4.21 7.68
C GLY A 335 -11.15 -4.81 8.24
N ASN A 336 -12.00 -3.96 8.83
CA ASN A 336 -13.36 -4.27 9.32
C ASN A 336 -14.45 -3.84 8.34
N PHE A 337 -14.18 -3.96 7.04
CA PHE A 337 -15.13 -3.59 5.99
C PHE A 337 -15.80 -4.84 5.41
N THR A 338 -17.01 -4.66 4.89
CA THR A 338 -17.72 -5.74 4.16
C THR A 338 -17.97 -5.39 2.69
N THR A 339 -17.66 -4.16 2.29
CA THR A 339 -17.71 -3.73 0.89
C THR A 339 -16.46 -2.93 0.49
N ALA A 340 -16.05 -3.12 -0.77
CA ALA A 340 -14.98 -2.38 -1.42
C ALA A 340 -15.39 -2.07 -2.87
N GLY A 341 -15.30 -0.80 -3.28
CA GLY A 341 -15.72 -0.40 -4.63
C GLY A 341 -17.22 -0.59 -4.89
N GLY A 342 -18.05 -0.66 -3.84
CA GLY A 342 -19.48 -0.96 -3.93
C GLY A 342 -19.82 -2.44 -4.09
N ASN A 343 -18.83 -3.33 -4.14
CA ASN A 343 -19.02 -4.77 -4.19
C ASN A 343 -18.76 -5.39 -2.81
N SER A 344 -19.39 -6.54 -2.53
CA SER A 344 -19.09 -7.31 -1.32
C SER A 344 -17.61 -7.72 -1.32
N ALA A 345 -16.91 -7.40 -0.24
CA ALA A 345 -15.51 -7.74 0.00
C ALA A 345 -15.34 -7.99 1.50
N ASN A 346 -15.33 -9.25 1.90
CA ASN A 346 -15.34 -9.65 3.31
C ASN A 346 -13.94 -9.45 3.92
N TYR A 347 -13.73 -8.27 4.53
CA TYR A 347 -12.58 -7.89 5.36
C TYR A 347 -11.22 -7.79 4.65
N ILE A 348 -11.15 -8.21 3.38
CA ILE A 348 -9.97 -8.07 2.53
C ILE A 348 -10.38 -7.81 1.09
N ALA A 349 -9.69 -6.86 0.45
CA ALA A 349 -9.88 -6.51 -0.95
C ALA A 349 -8.53 -6.20 -1.60
N LYS A 350 -8.48 -6.30 -2.93
CA LYS A 350 -7.34 -5.83 -3.71
C LYS A 350 -7.74 -4.72 -4.66
N TRP A 351 -6.91 -3.68 -4.71
CA TRP A 351 -6.99 -2.60 -5.67
C TRP A 351 -6.17 -2.99 -6.88
N ASN A 352 -6.86 -3.33 -7.98
CA ASN A 352 -6.18 -3.61 -9.22
C ASN A 352 -5.91 -2.28 -9.91
N THR A 353 -4.65 -2.05 -10.24
CA THR A 353 -4.35 -1.21 -11.40
C THR A 353 -4.34 -2.14 -12.60
N PRO A 354 -5.09 -1.86 -13.69
CA PRO A 354 -5.07 -2.68 -14.89
C PRO A 354 -3.62 -3.07 -15.22
N ALA A 355 -3.36 -4.39 -15.31
CA ALA A 355 -2.05 -4.95 -15.58
C ALA A 355 -1.47 -4.22 -16.79
N SER A 356 -0.57 -3.28 -16.54
CA SER A 356 0.05 -2.46 -17.57
C SER A 356 -0.91 -2.11 -18.71
N GLY A 357 -1.97 -1.36 -18.42
CA GLY A 357 -2.13 -0.19 -19.28
C GLY A 357 -0.78 0.49 -19.17
N LEU A 358 0.07 0.36 -20.20
CA LEU A 358 1.39 0.99 -20.27
C LEU A 358 1.26 2.30 -19.51
N HIS A 359 2.04 2.47 -18.43
CA HIS A 359 2.22 3.80 -17.89
C HIS A 359 2.47 4.66 -19.13
N ASP A 360 1.54 5.58 -19.44
CA ASP A 360 1.91 6.76 -20.19
C ASP A 360 2.99 7.36 -19.30
N TYR A 361 4.22 7.02 -19.67
CA TYR A 361 5.43 7.21 -18.91
C TYR A 361 5.69 8.70 -18.98
N SER A 362 4.97 9.47 -18.17
CA SER A 362 4.90 10.93 -18.23
C SER A 362 4.46 11.48 -19.60
N VAL A 363 3.81 12.63 -19.58
CA VAL A 363 3.84 13.51 -20.75
C VAL A 363 5.25 14.09 -20.81
N ASN A 364 6.24 13.29 -21.22
CA ASN A 364 7.43 13.84 -21.81
C ASN A 364 7.06 14.10 -23.27
N ASN A 365 6.97 15.38 -23.62
CA ASN A 365 6.69 15.89 -24.96
C ASN A 365 7.80 15.56 -25.98
N ASP A 366 8.55 14.48 -25.76
CA ASP A 366 9.76 14.13 -26.50
C ASP A 366 9.48 13.20 -27.67
N LEU A 367 8.28 12.59 -27.75
CA LEU A 367 7.86 11.72 -28.86
C LEU A 367 6.44 12.05 -29.34
N THR A 368 6.35 12.55 -30.56
CA THR A 368 5.07 12.72 -31.27
C THR A 368 4.97 11.75 -32.43
N ILE A 369 3.79 11.17 -32.63
CA ILE A 369 3.51 10.28 -33.77
C ILE A 369 2.20 10.75 -34.37
N PHE A 370 2.18 11.00 -35.67
CA PHE A 370 0.98 11.42 -36.39
C PHE A 370 1.08 11.03 -37.88
N PRO A 371 -0.04 10.81 -38.58
CA PRO A 371 -1.38 10.71 -38.00
C PRO A 371 -1.50 9.45 -37.11
N ASP A 372 -2.33 9.53 -36.08
CA ASP A 372 -2.79 8.37 -35.31
C ASP A 372 -4.27 8.58 -35.01
N PRO A 373 -5.18 7.80 -35.59
CA PRO A 373 -4.95 6.62 -36.44
C PRO A 373 -4.35 6.87 -37.84
N ALA A 374 -3.72 5.86 -38.45
CA ALA A 374 -3.09 5.93 -39.79
C ALA A 374 -3.40 4.72 -40.68
N THR A 375 -3.31 4.89 -42.00
CA THR A 375 -3.59 3.84 -43.02
C THR A 375 -2.34 3.35 -43.76
N THR A 376 -1.41 4.23 -44.10
CA THR A 376 -0.20 3.86 -44.87
C THR A 376 1.07 4.25 -44.15
N ASP A 377 1.14 5.47 -43.62
CA ASP A 377 2.38 6.01 -43.06
C ASP A 377 2.14 6.75 -41.75
N ILE A 378 3.15 6.75 -40.89
CA ILE A 378 3.23 7.60 -39.70
C ILE A 378 4.53 8.40 -39.70
N THR A 379 4.45 9.64 -39.25
CA THR A 379 5.60 10.48 -38.92
C THR A 379 5.87 10.39 -37.43
N ILE A 380 7.10 10.03 -37.09
CA ILE A 380 7.63 10.00 -35.74
C ILE A 380 8.53 11.22 -35.56
N ARG A 381 8.27 12.07 -34.55
CA ARG A 381 9.15 13.17 -34.17
C ARG A 381 9.72 12.99 -32.77
N LEU A 382 11.03 13.15 -32.66
CA LEU A 382 11.79 13.14 -31.42
C LEU A 382 12.28 14.56 -31.06
N LYS A 383 12.06 15.00 -29.82
CA LYS A 383 12.45 16.36 -29.35
C LYS A 383 13.93 16.45 -28.96
N GLU A 384 14.54 15.36 -28.53
CA GLU A 384 15.98 15.24 -28.29
C GLU A 384 16.55 14.06 -29.10
N TYR A 385 17.58 14.34 -29.88
CA TYR A 385 18.12 13.43 -30.87
C TYR A 385 19.30 12.59 -30.35
N SER A 386 19.22 11.28 -30.51
CA SER A 386 20.34 10.33 -30.41
C SER A 386 20.07 9.12 -31.32
N PRO A 387 21.10 8.45 -31.88
CA PRO A 387 20.90 7.24 -32.66
C PRO A 387 20.09 6.21 -31.87
N SER A 388 18.92 5.85 -32.38
CA SER A 388 17.95 5.04 -31.64
C SER A 388 17.48 3.85 -32.47
N LYS A 389 17.09 2.78 -31.79
CA LYS A 389 16.41 1.63 -32.39
C LYS A 389 14.91 1.81 -32.28
N LEU A 390 14.18 1.69 -33.39
CA LEU A 390 12.72 1.70 -33.43
C LEU A 390 12.19 0.31 -33.76
N GLN A 391 11.16 -0.12 -33.03
CA GLN A 391 10.42 -1.35 -33.28
C GLN A 391 8.91 -1.06 -33.28
N VAL A 392 8.18 -1.64 -34.23
CA VAL A 392 6.71 -1.70 -34.19
C VAL A 392 6.32 -3.08 -33.73
N ILE A 393 5.58 -3.16 -32.63
CA ILE A 393 5.26 -4.40 -31.92
C ILE A 393 3.74 -4.59 -31.92
N ASN A 394 3.26 -5.78 -32.28
CA ASN A 394 1.83 -6.09 -32.22
C ASN A 394 1.35 -6.36 -30.78
N SER A 395 0.05 -6.54 -30.60
CA SER A 395 -0.56 -6.83 -29.29
C SER A 395 -0.14 -8.15 -28.64
N LYS A 396 0.56 -9.04 -29.38
CA LYS A 396 1.14 -10.29 -28.86
C LYS A 396 2.62 -10.14 -28.47
N GLY A 397 3.18 -8.94 -28.55
CA GLY A 397 4.59 -8.69 -28.24
C GLY A 397 5.57 -9.04 -29.37
N GLN A 398 5.07 -9.35 -30.57
CA GLN A 398 5.93 -9.71 -31.71
C GLN A 398 6.37 -8.44 -32.44
N VAL A 399 7.66 -8.36 -32.79
CA VAL A 399 8.21 -7.26 -33.60
C VAL A 399 7.77 -7.46 -35.06
N CYS A 400 7.00 -6.50 -35.58
CA CYS A 400 6.46 -6.49 -36.93
C CYS A 400 7.30 -5.64 -37.89
N LEU A 401 7.87 -4.54 -37.40
CA LEU A 401 8.82 -3.70 -38.13
C LEU A 401 9.97 -3.31 -37.20
N GLU A 402 11.15 -3.15 -37.77
CA GLU A 402 12.33 -2.69 -37.05
C GLU A 402 13.19 -1.81 -37.97
N LEU A 403 13.62 -0.65 -37.47
CA LEU A 403 14.57 0.20 -38.16
C LEU A 403 15.45 0.97 -37.18
N LYS A 404 16.60 1.40 -37.68
CA LYS A 404 17.44 2.39 -37.00
C LYS A 404 16.97 3.78 -37.43
N ILE A 405 16.82 4.68 -36.46
CA ILE A 405 16.46 6.08 -36.72
C ILE A 405 17.65 6.98 -36.37
N ASP A 406 17.95 7.89 -37.29
CA ASP A 406 19.08 8.82 -37.25
C ASP A 406 18.65 10.25 -37.62
N SER A 407 17.37 10.56 -37.51
CA SER A 407 16.84 11.93 -37.64
C SER A 407 15.80 12.24 -36.56
N GLU A 408 15.57 13.53 -36.31
CA GLU A 408 14.48 14.01 -35.45
C GLU A 408 13.10 13.67 -36.01
N ASN A 409 12.96 13.58 -37.34
CA ASN A 409 11.71 13.27 -38.03
C ASN A 409 11.92 12.03 -38.92
N THR A 410 11.22 10.95 -38.60
CA THR A 410 11.24 9.71 -39.39
C THR A 410 9.84 9.41 -39.92
N ASN A 411 9.71 9.18 -41.23
CA ASN A 411 8.49 8.61 -41.80
C ASN A 411 8.62 7.10 -41.85
N LEU A 412 7.58 6.39 -41.42
CA LEU A 412 7.52 4.95 -41.38
C LEU A 412 6.30 4.44 -42.14
N ASP A 413 6.55 3.62 -43.16
CA ASP A 413 5.51 2.87 -43.87
C ASP A 413 4.98 1.72 -43.00
N ILE A 414 3.70 1.80 -42.66
CA ILE A 414 2.93 0.81 -41.92
C ILE A 414 1.89 0.10 -42.79
N SER A 415 1.89 0.32 -44.10
CA SER A 415 1.02 -0.40 -45.04
C SER A 415 1.14 -1.93 -45.00
N PRO A 416 2.31 -2.54 -44.65
CA PRO A 416 2.41 -4.00 -44.51
C PRO A 416 1.68 -4.54 -43.26
N LEU A 417 1.32 -3.69 -42.31
CA LEU A 417 0.67 -4.10 -41.07
C LEU A 417 -0.83 -4.34 -41.30
N SER A 418 -1.34 -5.46 -40.76
CA SER A 418 -2.80 -5.68 -40.71
C SER A 418 -3.49 -4.65 -39.83
N GLN A 419 -4.76 -4.35 -40.11
CA GLN A 419 -5.59 -3.47 -39.29
C GLN A 419 -5.55 -3.92 -37.82
N GLY A 420 -5.26 -2.99 -36.90
CA GLY A 420 -5.11 -3.33 -35.49
C GLY A 420 -4.31 -2.33 -34.67
N MET A 421 -4.08 -2.69 -33.41
CA MET A 421 -3.27 -1.93 -32.47
C MET A 421 -1.81 -2.37 -32.53
N TYR A 422 -0.90 -1.40 -32.60
CA TYR A 422 0.53 -1.61 -32.49
C TYR A 422 1.16 -0.64 -31.50
N PHE A 423 2.37 -0.97 -31.07
CA PHE A 423 3.20 -0.14 -30.22
C PHE A 423 4.50 0.21 -30.93
N VAL A 424 4.80 1.49 -31.04
CA VAL A 424 6.09 2.00 -31.51
C VAL A 424 6.99 2.14 -30.28
N LYS A 425 8.02 1.30 -30.19
CA LYS A 425 9.04 1.30 -29.15
C LYS A 425 10.32 1.89 -29.70
N ILE A 426 10.85 2.93 -29.06
CA ILE A 426 12.13 3.57 -29.39
C ILE A 426 13.07 3.36 -28.21
N THR A 427 14.26 2.83 -28.47
CA THR A 427 15.27 2.53 -27.45
C THR A 427 16.59 3.22 -27.82
N ASN A 428 17.17 3.98 -26.90
CA ASN A 428 18.53 4.51 -26.98
C ASN A 428 19.35 4.07 -25.76
N GLU A 429 20.59 4.55 -25.63
CA GLU A 429 21.51 4.17 -24.55
C GLU A 429 21.04 4.60 -23.15
N ARG A 430 20.12 5.56 -23.04
CA ARG A 430 19.68 6.17 -21.77
C ARG A 430 18.25 5.82 -21.40
N THR A 431 17.37 5.60 -22.38
CA THR A 431 15.91 5.48 -22.16
C THR A 431 15.24 4.56 -23.19
N THR A 432 14.04 4.10 -22.82
CA THR A 432 13.10 3.41 -23.71
C THR A 432 11.77 4.15 -23.65
N ILE A 433 11.23 4.53 -24.81
CA ILE A 433 9.95 5.21 -24.96
C ILE A 433 9.01 4.33 -25.78
N VAL A 434 7.75 4.21 -25.39
CA VAL A 434 6.74 3.41 -26.09
C VAL A 434 5.49 4.25 -26.33
N LYS A 435 4.96 4.25 -27.55
CA LYS A 435 3.70 4.92 -27.89
C LYS A 435 2.79 3.99 -28.69
N LYS A 436 1.51 4.00 -28.34
CA LYS A 436 0.47 3.25 -29.06
C LYS A 436 0.13 3.95 -30.38
N ILE A 437 -0.15 3.17 -31.42
CA ILE A 437 -0.73 3.62 -32.69
C ILE A 437 -1.88 2.70 -33.12
N ILE A 438 -2.80 3.23 -33.92
CA ILE A 438 -3.88 2.48 -34.55
C ILE A 438 -3.69 2.46 -36.07
N LYS A 439 -3.55 1.25 -36.63
CA LYS A 439 -3.61 1.01 -38.09
C LYS A 439 -5.05 0.75 -38.48
N HIS A 440 -5.59 1.59 -39.38
CA HIS A 440 -6.89 1.37 -40.01
C HIS A 440 -6.81 0.42 -41.21
#